data_AF-H5Y7U5-F1
#
_entry.id   AF-H5Y7U5-F1
#
_cell.length_a   1.000
_cell.length_b   1.000
_cell.length_c   1.000
_cell.angle_alpha   90.00
_cell.angle_beta   90.00
_cell.angle_gamma   90.00
#
_symmetry.space_group_name_H-M   'P 1'
#
loop_
_entity.id
_entity.type
_entity.pdbx_description
1 polymer ?
#
loop_
_entity_poly.entity_id
_entity_poly.type
_entity_poly.pdbx_seq_one_letter_code
_entity_poly.pdbx_strand_id
1 'polypeptide(L)'
;MGLTLRDRSAKGRLRFLGGECWIDRETSGCQFRDARLGDRFRCSRRLEAPSDKVFRSSANWANTKAAYRFFSNDRVSEADILAGHFQSARERTIAAGGPVLVLDDTTEFSYQR
;
A
#
# COMPACT_ATOMS: atom_id res chain seq x y z
N MET A 1 -4.33 -5.71 45.18
CA MET A 1 -3.21 -5.12 44.41
C MET A 1 -3.60 -5.12 42.95
N GLY A 2 -3.78 -3.93 42.36
CA GLY A 2 -4.55 -3.70 41.14
C GLY A 2 -3.85 -4.08 39.83
N LEU A 3 -4.64 -4.61 38.91
CA LEU A 3 -4.33 -4.74 37.49
C LEU A 3 -4.25 -3.34 36.87
N THR A 4 -3.16 -3.03 36.17
CA THR A 4 -3.05 -1.82 35.33
C THR A 4 -2.85 -2.22 33.88
N LEU A 5 -3.95 -2.15 33.12
CA LEU A 5 -3.96 -2.07 31.66
C LEU A 5 -3.24 -0.77 31.28
N ARG A 6 -2.02 -0.86 30.76
CA ARG A 6 -1.34 0.29 30.15
C ARG A 6 -1.86 0.46 28.73
N ASP A 7 -2.74 1.45 28.60
CA ASP A 7 -3.03 2.17 27.38
C ASP A 7 -1.74 2.39 26.57
N ARG A 8 -1.74 1.92 25.31
CA ARG A 8 -0.67 2.19 24.33
C ARG A 8 -1.09 3.31 23.38
N SER A 9 -1.65 4.39 23.91
CA SER A 9 -1.58 5.71 23.31
C SER A 9 -0.17 6.29 23.52
N ALA A 10 0.76 5.90 22.66
CA ALA A 10 2.02 6.59 22.52
C ALA A 10 2.27 6.80 21.03
N LYS A 11 1.94 8.01 20.57
CA LYS A 11 2.41 8.62 19.32
C LYS A 11 3.94 8.58 19.30
N GLY A 12 4.51 7.45 18.90
CA GLY A 12 5.91 7.31 18.55
C GLY A 12 6.14 8.02 17.23
N ARG A 13 6.49 9.31 17.29
CA ARG A 13 7.03 10.05 16.17
C ARG A 13 8.43 9.48 15.88
N LEU A 14 8.49 8.37 15.14
CA LEU A 14 9.75 7.85 14.62
C LEU A 14 10.29 8.89 13.63
N ARG A 15 11.48 9.40 13.94
CA ARG A 15 12.23 10.30 13.06
C ARG A 15 12.59 9.52 11.79
N PHE A 16 11.90 9.83 10.70
CA PHE A 16 12.32 9.43 9.36
C PHE A 16 13.42 10.41 8.92
N LEU A 17 14.66 9.93 8.82
CA LEU A 17 15.74 10.64 8.14
C LEU A 17 15.75 10.13 6.69
N GLY A 18 15.36 11.00 5.76
CA GLY A 18 15.18 10.69 4.34
C GLY A 18 13.75 11.01 3.92
N GLY A 19 13.58 11.80 2.85
CA GLY A 19 12.27 12.25 2.38
C GLY A 19 11.28 11.11 2.23
N GLU A 20 9.99 11.40 2.40
CA GLU A 20 8.91 10.42 2.22
C GLU A 20 9.17 9.57 0.97
N CYS A 21 9.24 8.24 1.14
CA CYS A 21 9.41 7.36 0.00
C CYS A 21 8.25 7.59 -0.97
N TRP A 22 8.52 7.70 -2.27
CA TRP A 22 7.50 8.09 -3.27
C TRP A 22 6.22 7.25 -3.13
N ILE A 23 6.40 5.97 -2.78
CA ILE A 23 5.35 4.99 -2.66
C ILE A 23 4.47 5.20 -1.40
N ASP A 24 5.02 5.77 -0.32
CA ASP A 24 4.24 6.16 0.85
C ASP A 24 3.28 7.29 0.51
N ARG A 25 3.73 8.27 -0.28
CA ARG A 25 2.87 9.32 -0.81
C ARG A 25 1.83 8.74 -1.75
N GLU A 26 2.26 7.87 -2.66
CA GLU A 26 1.41 7.29 -3.72
C GLU A 26 0.21 6.53 -3.16
N THR A 27 0.37 5.84 -2.04
CA THR A 27 -0.71 5.05 -1.46
C THR A 27 -1.27 5.65 -0.17
N SER A 28 -0.95 6.91 0.11
CA SER A 28 -1.38 7.58 1.35
C SER A 28 -2.90 7.66 1.48
N GLY A 29 -3.61 7.71 0.35
CA GLY A 29 -5.06 7.72 0.26
C GLY A 29 -5.75 6.35 0.32
N CYS A 30 -5.01 5.24 0.40
CA CYS A 30 -5.62 3.91 0.49
C CYS A 30 -6.33 3.73 1.84
N GLN A 31 -7.64 3.49 1.80
CA GLN A 31 -8.46 3.29 2.99
C GLN A 31 -8.89 1.83 3.09
N PHE A 32 -8.54 1.17 4.19
CA PHE A 32 -8.94 -0.21 4.45
C PHE A 32 -9.88 -0.29 5.65
N ARG A 33 -10.70 -1.33 5.68
CA ARG A 33 -11.71 -1.55 6.73
C ARG A 33 -11.14 -1.67 8.15
N ASP A 34 -9.86 -2.04 8.30
CA ASP A 34 -9.19 -2.04 9.59
C ASP A 34 -7.68 -1.75 9.47
N ALA A 35 -7.09 -1.26 10.56
CA ALA A 35 -5.69 -0.83 10.60
C ALA A 35 -4.70 -1.94 10.25
N ARG A 36 -5.02 -3.21 10.57
CA ARG A 36 -4.11 -4.34 10.30
C ARG A 36 -4.02 -4.63 8.81
N LEU A 37 -5.08 -4.36 8.05
CA LEU A 37 -5.05 -4.45 6.58
C LEU A 37 -4.13 -3.38 6.01
N GLY A 38 -4.18 -2.15 6.52
CA GLY A 38 -3.24 -1.10 6.14
C GLY A 38 -1.78 -1.44 6.46
N ASP A 39 -1.52 -2.05 7.62
CA ASP A 39 -0.18 -2.53 7.97
C ASP A 39 0.30 -3.64 7.03
N ARG A 40 -0.58 -4.59 6.69
CA ARG A 40 -0.26 -5.68 5.76
C ARG A 40 0.02 -5.17 4.35
N PHE A 41 -0.75 -4.19 3.88
CA PHE A 41 -0.53 -3.54 2.60
C PHE A 41 0.86 -2.87 2.52
N ARG A 42 1.25 -2.15 3.58
CA ARG A 42 2.60 -1.57 3.68
C ARG A 42 3.69 -2.65 3.61
N CYS A 43 3.48 -3.80 4.25
CA CYS A 43 4.41 -4.92 4.19
C CYS A 43 4.46 -5.59 2.80
N SER A 44 3.32 -5.77 2.12
CA SER A 44 3.29 -6.36 0.77
C SER A 44 3.94 -5.47 -0.27
N ARG A 45 4.00 -4.16 -0.03
CA ARG A 45 4.61 -3.19 -0.95
C ARG A 45 6.13 -3.15 -0.90
N ARG A 46 6.73 -3.61 0.20
CA ARG A 46 8.20 -3.78 0.34
C ARG A 46 8.76 -4.93 -0.50
N LEU A 47 7.88 -5.62 -1.22
CA LEU A 47 8.22 -6.60 -2.23
C LEU A 47 8.66 -5.88 -3.52
N GLU A 48 9.76 -5.12 -3.44
CA GLU A 48 10.24 -4.23 -4.51
C GLU A 48 10.99 -4.95 -5.65
N ALA A 49 10.63 -6.19 -5.98
CA ALA A 49 11.23 -6.87 -7.13
C ALA A 49 10.31 -6.76 -8.34
N PRO A 50 10.74 -6.14 -9.45
CA PRO A 50 10.04 -6.23 -10.72
C PRO A 50 9.93 -7.71 -11.11
N SER A 51 8.71 -8.17 -11.37
CA SER A 51 8.38 -9.45 -12.04
C SER A 51 8.77 -10.78 -11.37
N ASP A 52 9.58 -10.79 -10.30
CA ASP A 52 9.92 -12.06 -9.64
C ASP A 52 8.95 -12.36 -8.51
N LYS A 53 8.40 -13.59 -8.52
CA LYS A 53 7.35 -14.12 -7.63
C LYS A 53 7.35 -13.45 -6.24
N VAL A 54 6.18 -13.13 -5.69
CA VAL A 54 5.95 -12.59 -4.31
C VAL A 54 6.87 -13.22 -3.24
N PHE A 55 7.20 -14.51 -3.40
CA PHE A 55 8.18 -15.22 -2.59
C PHE A 55 9.62 -14.68 -2.70
N ARG A 56 10.15 -14.47 -3.91
CA ARG A 56 11.52 -14.01 -4.15
C ARG A 56 11.74 -12.56 -3.72
N SER A 57 10.71 -11.73 -3.84
CA SER A 57 10.72 -10.35 -3.35
C SER A 57 10.62 -10.23 -1.83
N SER A 58 10.24 -11.29 -1.12
CA SER A 58 10.00 -11.24 0.32
C SER A 58 11.24 -11.59 1.13
N ALA A 59 11.64 -10.70 2.05
CA ALA A 59 12.79 -10.91 2.93
C ALA A 59 12.65 -12.14 3.87
N ASN A 60 11.41 -12.58 4.15
CA ASN A 60 11.14 -13.77 4.95
C ASN A 60 9.75 -14.36 4.64
N TRP A 61 9.53 -15.58 5.11
CA TRP A 61 8.29 -16.32 4.91
C TRP A 61 7.04 -15.66 5.53
N ALA A 62 7.22 -14.98 6.66
CA ALA A 62 6.12 -14.27 7.31
C ALA A 62 5.58 -13.15 6.41
N ASN A 63 6.47 -12.42 5.74
CA ASN A 63 6.13 -11.36 4.78
C ASN A 63 5.50 -11.95 3.52
N THR A 64 6.00 -13.07 3.00
CA THR A 64 5.35 -13.79 1.89
C THR A 64 3.90 -14.13 2.23
N LYS A 65 3.67 -14.76 3.39
CA LYS A 65 2.34 -15.18 3.82
C LYS A 65 1.43 -13.99 4.10
N ALA A 66 1.96 -12.90 4.64
CA ALA A 66 1.21 -11.68 4.86
C ALA A 66 0.72 -11.08 3.53
N ALA A 67 1.56 -11.03 2.50
CA ALA A 67 1.19 -10.56 1.17
C ALA A 67 0.11 -11.43 0.53
N TYR A 68 0.30 -12.76 0.47
CA TYR A 68 -0.73 -13.66 -0.09
C TYR A 68 -2.06 -13.55 0.66
N ARG A 69 -2.04 -13.52 2.00
CA ARG A 69 -3.26 -13.37 2.82
C ARG A 69 -3.90 -11.99 2.73
N PHE A 70 -3.16 -10.98 2.28
CA PHE A 70 -3.70 -9.65 2.03
C PHE A 70 -4.43 -9.63 0.68
N PHE A 71 -3.79 -10.13 -0.39
CA PHE A 71 -4.38 -10.18 -1.72
C PHE A 71 -5.53 -11.18 -1.85
N SER A 72 -5.55 -12.24 -1.03
CA SER A 72 -6.64 -13.22 -0.99
C SER A 72 -7.75 -12.88 0.01
N ASN A 73 -7.84 -11.63 0.49
CA ASN A 73 -8.77 -11.26 1.55
C ASN A 73 -10.04 -10.63 0.98
N ASP A 74 -11.19 -11.27 1.21
CA ASP A 74 -12.50 -10.78 0.73
C ASP A 74 -12.90 -9.40 1.26
N ARG A 75 -12.23 -8.92 2.32
CA ARG A 75 -12.44 -7.58 2.89
C ARG A 75 -11.61 -6.49 2.22
N VAL A 76 -10.74 -6.85 1.28
CA VAL A 76 -9.90 -5.95 0.50
C VAL A 76 -10.37 -6.01 -0.93
N SER A 77 -10.74 -4.86 -1.49
CA SER A 77 -11.08 -4.73 -2.91
C SER A 77 -9.95 -4.06 -3.68
N GLU A 78 -9.93 -4.25 -4.99
CA GLU A 78 -9.04 -3.53 -5.90
C GLU A 78 -9.24 -2.01 -5.78
N ALA A 79 -10.49 -1.55 -5.66
CA ALA A 79 -10.81 -0.15 -5.48
C ALA A 79 -10.15 0.45 -4.23
N ASP A 80 -10.10 -0.27 -3.11
CA ASP A 80 -9.42 0.18 -1.89
C ASP A 80 -7.91 0.37 -2.10
N ILE A 81 -7.31 -0.49 -2.94
CA ILE A 81 -5.89 -0.42 -3.30
C ILE A 81 -5.65 0.76 -4.25
N LEU A 82 -6.45 0.92 -5.30
CA LEU A 82 -6.26 1.95 -6.32
C LEU A 82 -6.64 3.37 -5.86
N ALA A 83 -7.51 3.51 -4.84
CA ALA A 83 -7.96 4.81 -4.36
C ALA A 83 -6.82 5.78 -4.02
N GLY A 84 -5.78 5.29 -3.34
CA GLY A 84 -4.61 6.11 -3.01
C GLY A 84 -3.86 6.58 -4.26
N HIS A 85 -3.67 5.70 -5.23
CA HIS A 85 -3.02 6.03 -6.51
C HIS A 85 -3.80 7.09 -7.27
N PHE A 86 -5.13 6.96 -7.35
CA PHE A 86 -5.97 7.97 -8.01
C PHE A 86 -5.92 9.32 -7.29
N GLN A 87 -5.91 9.34 -5.96
CA GLN A 87 -5.74 10.57 -5.20
C GLN A 87 -4.38 11.22 -5.50
N SER A 88 -3.30 10.45 -5.46
CA SER A 88 -1.94 10.94 -5.72
C SER A 88 -1.79 11.46 -7.17
N ALA A 89 -2.38 10.76 -8.14
CA ALA A 89 -2.44 11.23 -9.53
C ALA A 89 -3.21 12.55 -9.65
N ARG A 90 -4.39 12.66 -9.01
CA ARG A 90 -5.18 13.90 -8.97
C ARG A 90 -4.40 15.06 -8.36
N GLU A 91 -3.70 14.84 -7.26
CA GLU A 91 -2.87 15.87 -6.61
C GLU A 91 -1.76 16.36 -7.53
N ARG A 92 -1.08 15.46 -8.25
CA ARG A 92 -0.08 15.83 -9.27
C ARG A 92 -0.70 16.63 -10.43
N THR A 93 -1.87 16.21 -10.91
CA THR A 93 -2.59 16.92 -11.99
C THR A 93 -2.93 18.35 -11.57
N ILE A 94 -3.43 18.56 -10.34
CA ILE A 94 -3.73 19.90 -9.82
C ILE A 94 -2.45 20.73 -9.69
N ALA A 95 -1.36 20.12 -9.19
CA ALA A 95 -0.09 20.80 -8.99
C ALA A 95 0.61 21.20 -10.31
N ALA A 96 0.29 20.56 -11.44
CA ALA A 96 0.88 20.88 -12.73
C ALA A 96 0.56 22.30 -13.22
N GLY A 97 -0.57 22.88 -12.79
CA GLY A 97 -0.91 24.29 -13.05
C GLY A 97 -1.09 24.67 -14.53
N GLY A 98 -1.20 23.69 -15.43
CA GLY A 98 -1.27 23.87 -16.88
C GLY A 98 -1.98 22.71 -17.58
N PRO A 99 -1.98 22.69 -18.92
CA PRO A 99 -2.61 21.61 -19.69
C PRO A 99 -2.03 20.24 -19.33
N VAL A 100 -2.91 19.25 -19.18
CA VAL A 100 -2.53 17.85 -18.89
C VAL A 100 -2.96 16.97 -20.05
N LEU A 101 -2.02 16.18 -20.58
CA LEU A 101 -2.29 15.15 -21.57
C LEU A 101 -2.76 13.88 -20.87
N VAL A 102 -3.98 13.43 -21.18
CA VAL A 102 -4.53 12.17 -20.70
C VAL A 102 -4.43 11.15 -21.84
N LEU A 103 -3.60 10.13 -21.64
CA LEU A 103 -3.49 8.99 -22.55
C LEU A 103 -4.46 7.91 -22.08
N ASP A 104 -5.25 7.37 -23.00
CA ASP A 104 -6.20 6.29 -22.76
C ASP A 104 -5.96 5.17 -23.77
N ASP A 105 -5.91 3.94 -23.28
CA ASP A 105 -5.71 2.72 -24.05
C ASP A 105 -6.31 1.54 -23.29
N THR A 106 -6.67 0.47 -24.00
CA THR A 106 -7.25 -0.74 -23.39
C THR A 106 -6.31 -1.91 -23.56
N THR A 107 -6.01 -2.59 -22.43
CA THR A 107 -5.20 -3.81 -22.41
C THR A 107 -5.91 -4.92 -21.64
N GLU A 108 -5.46 -6.15 -21.82
CA GLU A 108 -6.02 -7.34 -21.16
C GLU A 108 -4.95 -8.13 -20.39
N PHE A 109 -5.34 -8.72 -19.27
CA PHE A 109 -4.52 -9.70 -18.57
C PHE A 109 -4.94 -11.11 -19.00
N SER A 110 -4.06 -11.82 -19.70
CA SER A 110 -4.28 -13.21 -20.13
C SER A 110 -3.58 -14.18 -19.18
N TYR A 111 -4.32 -15.18 -18.70
CA TYR A 111 -3.82 -16.21 -17.78
C TYR A 111 -3.98 -17.59 -18.40
N GLN A 112 -2.90 -18.38 -18.34
CA GLN A 112 -2.95 -19.81 -18.65
C GLN A 112 -3.21 -20.59 -17.36
N ARG A 113 -4.05 -21.62 -17.45
CA ARG A 113 -4.42 -22.46 -16.32
C ARG A 113 -3.43 -23.61 -16.13
#